data_AF-A0A6I8VID6-F1
#
_entry.id   AF-A0A6I8VID6-F1
#
_cell.length_a   1.000
_cell.length_b   1.000
_cell.length_c   1.000
_cell.angle_alpha   90.00
_cell.angle_beta   90.00
_cell.angle_gamma   90.00
#
_symmetry.space_group_name_H-M   'P 1'
#
loop_
_entity.id
_entity.type
_entity.pdbx_description
1 polymer ?
#
loop_
_entity_poly.entity_id
_entity_poly.type
_entity_poly.pdbx_seq_one_letter_code
_entity_poly.pdbx_strand_id
1 'polypeptide(L)'
;MSGTLTLCVCDYWKRRHYYKRLPLGPCAVSTTAEEVGSAAAHEEKRELRRLRLQVDAINGNYYLREFLQQRVLAVTLQNQHGVQLIWLELEPPERETIDYKFADILAHTIWEHIEVENLMSWLSTLGGGFSALGEQFGRCAETAGKISLQQLKIGLRLGDPFLQARCKLYYSISLIQRGHLRAAKHLIRDQYQFASVHREKDQRLVRMCQGIWLRLRYEYEQRNLRLKQPPPSKTATPTARQ
;
A
#
# COMPACT_ATOMS: atom_id res chain seq x y z
N MET A 1 30.39 42.65 4.33
CA MET A 1 29.20 43.28 3.74
C MET A 1 28.07 42.27 3.73
N SER A 2 27.03 42.45 4.56
CA SER A 2 25.90 41.51 4.62
C SER A 2 24.92 41.83 3.49
N GLY A 3 25.24 41.36 2.28
CA GLY A 3 24.44 41.57 1.09
C GLY A 3 23.35 40.50 0.94
N THR A 4 22.14 40.92 0.62
CA THR A 4 21.01 40.04 0.26
C THR A 4 21.28 39.39 -1.11
N LEU A 5 21.45 38.05 -1.17
CA LEU A 5 21.49 37.34 -2.47
C LEU A 5 20.06 37.24 -3.00
N THR A 6 19.84 37.75 -4.21
CA THR A 6 18.58 37.54 -4.93
C THR A 6 18.78 36.41 -5.94
N LEU A 7 17.89 35.43 -5.93
CA LEU A 7 17.86 34.36 -6.92
C LEU A 7 16.68 34.58 -7.86
N CYS A 8 16.96 34.70 -9.16
CA CYS A 8 15.99 34.74 -10.23
C CYS A 8 16.06 33.41 -10.99
N VAL A 9 14.94 32.69 -11.04
CA VAL A 9 14.79 31.47 -11.84
C VAL A 9 13.89 31.77 -13.01
N CYS A 10 14.40 31.58 -14.23
CA CYS A 10 13.63 31.59 -15.45
C CYS A 10 13.30 30.14 -15.80
N ASP A 11 12.02 29.77 -15.69
CA ASP A 11 11.57 28.43 -16.04
C ASP A 11 11.50 28.22 -17.57
N TYR A 12 11.19 26.98 -17.97
CA TYR A 12 11.03 26.59 -19.37
C TYR A 12 10.03 27.44 -20.15
N TRP A 13 9.02 27.95 -19.46
CA TRP A 13 7.95 28.77 -20.03
C TRP A 13 8.31 30.26 -20.03
N LYS A 14 9.59 30.58 -19.78
CA LYS A 14 10.14 31.94 -19.66
C LYS A 14 9.49 32.75 -18.54
N ARG A 15 8.85 32.11 -17.57
CA ARG A 15 8.31 32.78 -16.38
C ARG A 15 9.45 32.97 -15.39
N ARG A 16 9.44 34.13 -14.74
CA ARG A 16 10.50 34.55 -13.82
C ARG A 16 10.00 34.44 -12.40
N HIS A 17 10.71 33.68 -11.59
CA HIS A 17 10.45 33.47 -10.18
C HIS A 17 11.59 34.10 -9.38
N TYR A 18 11.26 35.05 -8.50
CA TYR A 18 12.23 35.76 -7.69
C TYR A 18 12.18 35.27 -6.25
N TYR A 19 13.30 34.78 -5.76
CA TYR A 19 13.50 34.41 -4.38
C TYR A 19 14.43 35.44 -3.75
N LYS A 20 13.85 36.34 -2.95
CA LYS A 20 14.62 37.28 -2.10
C LYS A 20 14.92 36.60 -0.78
N ARG A 21 16.20 36.52 -0.40
CA ARG A 21 16.59 35.96 0.90
C ARG A 21 16.95 37.07 1.86
N LEU A 22 16.19 37.25 2.95
CA LEU A 22 16.58 38.21 4.00
C LEU A 22 17.94 37.84 4.62
N PRO A 23 18.82 38.84 4.90
CA PRO A 23 20.05 38.61 5.65
C PRO A 23 19.74 38.09 7.06
N LEU A 24 20.58 37.20 7.60
CA LEU A 24 20.55 36.93 9.04
C LEU A 24 21.21 38.10 9.78
N GLY A 25 20.42 38.85 10.55
CA GLY A 25 20.90 39.57 11.73
C GLY A 25 20.63 38.74 12.99
N PRO A 26 21.42 38.87 14.06
CA PRO A 26 21.11 38.27 15.34
C PRO A 26 20.01 39.07 16.06
N CYS A 27 19.05 38.36 16.66
CA CYS A 27 18.00 38.84 17.56
C CYS A 27 17.00 39.87 17.00
N ALA A 28 15.77 39.40 16.78
CA ALA A 28 14.58 40.24 16.78
C ALA A 28 14.41 40.84 18.17
N VAL A 29 14.78 42.11 18.34
CA VAL A 29 14.31 42.95 19.44
C VAL A 29 13.38 43.99 18.84
N SER A 30 12.14 43.95 19.33
CA SER A 30 11.09 44.92 19.12
C SER A 30 11.54 46.33 19.52
N THR A 31 11.48 47.28 18.59
CA THR A 31 11.33 48.70 18.91
C THR A 31 10.34 49.33 17.92
N THR A 32 9.22 49.68 18.53
CA THR A 32 8.15 50.64 18.21
C THR A 32 8.33 51.55 17.00
N ALA A 33 7.19 51.71 16.31
CA ALA A 33 6.85 52.86 15.51
C ALA A 33 7.08 54.16 16.29
N GLU A 34 7.85 55.09 15.74
CA GLU A 34 7.38 56.40 15.31
C GLU A 34 8.54 57.24 14.78
N GLU A 35 8.17 58.09 13.81
CA GLU A 35 8.78 59.36 13.47
C GLU A 35 9.94 59.49 12.46
N VAL A 36 9.54 60.13 11.35
CA VAL A 36 10.18 61.25 10.66
C VAL A 36 11.04 60.92 9.44
N GLY A 37 10.58 61.46 8.31
CA GLY A 37 11.47 62.25 7.47
C GLY A 37 11.51 61.84 6.02
N SER A 38 10.73 62.56 5.21
CA SER A 38 10.95 62.75 3.78
C SER A 38 12.43 63.00 3.47
N ALA A 39 13.09 62.00 2.90
CA ALA A 39 14.36 62.16 2.22
C ALA A 39 14.23 61.48 0.86
N ALA A 40 14.00 62.28 -0.17
CA ALA A 40 14.16 61.88 -1.55
C ALA A 40 15.58 61.34 -1.75
N ALA A 41 15.74 60.02 -1.74
CA ALA A 41 16.98 59.38 -2.09
C ALA A 41 17.03 59.27 -3.61
N HIS A 42 17.99 59.98 -4.21
CA HIS A 42 18.53 59.63 -5.51
C HIS A 42 18.75 58.10 -5.55
N GLU A 43 17.92 57.37 -6.29
CA GLU A 43 18.22 55.99 -6.70
C GLU A 43 19.37 56.06 -7.71
N GLU A 44 20.59 56.18 -7.21
CA GLU A 44 21.75 55.74 -7.98
C GLU A 44 21.48 54.30 -8.41
N LYS A 45 21.45 54.04 -9.72
CA LYS A 45 21.37 52.70 -10.29
C LYS A 45 22.56 51.89 -9.79
N ARG A 46 22.40 51.25 -8.64
CA ARG A 46 23.41 50.37 -8.07
C ARG A 46 23.58 49.18 -9.01
N GLU A 47 24.69 49.13 -9.73
CA GLU A 47 24.99 48.03 -10.63
C GLU A 47 25.14 46.74 -9.80
N LEU A 48 24.09 45.91 -9.82
CA LEU A 48 24.10 44.62 -9.14
C LEU A 48 25.02 43.66 -9.91
N ARG A 49 26.01 43.08 -9.22
CA ARG A 49 26.86 42.06 -9.82
C ARG A 49 26.05 40.78 -10.04
N ARG A 50 25.71 40.52 -11.30
CA ARG A 50 24.87 39.40 -11.74
C ARG A 50 25.72 38.24 -12.25
N LEU A 51 25.39 37.03 -11.79
CA LEU A 51 25.83 35.78 -12.40
C LEU A 51 24.66 35.19 -13.18
N ARG A 52 24.84 34.92 -14.49
CA ARG A 52 23.87 34.21 -15.32
C ARG A 52 24.37 32.80 -15.59
N LEU A 53 23.53 31.81 -15.33
CA LEU A 53 23.80 30.39 -15.55
C LEU A 53 22.69 29.81 -16.41
N GLN A 54 23.08 29.16 -17.51
CA GLN A 54 22.20 28.34 -18.34
C GLN A 54 22.50 26.89 -18.04
N VAL A 55 21.47 26.15 -17.59
CA VAL A 55 21.62 24.79 -17.09
C VAL A 55 20.39 23.99 -17.47
N ASP A 56 20.55 22.70 -17.75
CA ASP A 56 19.40 21.82 -17.86
C ASP A 56 18.60 21.84 -16.55
N ALA A 57 17.27 21.70 -16.58
CA ALA A 57 16.54 21.87 -15.32
C ALA A 57 16.71 20.76 -14.30
N ILE A 58 17.34 19.64 -14.65
CA ILE A 58 17.69 18.63 -13.65
C ILE A 58 18.80 19.22 -12.78
N ASN A 59 19.92 19.63 -13.38
CA ASN A 59 21.01 20.31 -12.69
C ASN A 59 20.57 21.65 -12.09
N GLY A 60 19.72 22.39 -12.79
CA GLY A 60 19.12 23.63 -12.30
C GLY A 60 18.28 23.45 -11.04
N ASN A 61 17.55 22.34 -10.90
CA ASN A 61 16.83 22.00 -9.66
C ASN A 61 17.81 21.71 -8.51
N TYR A 62 18.92 21.00 -8.77
CA TYR A 62 19.96 20.79 -7.76
C TYR A 62 20.58 22.12 -7.32
N TYR A 63 20.97 22.98 -8.26
CA TYR A 63 21.50 24.31 -7.94
C TYR A 63 20.50 25.19 -7.19
N LEU A 64 19.22 25.15 -7.58
CA LEU A 64 18.14 25.84 -6.87
C LEU A 64 18.03 25.36 -5.42
N ARG A 65 18.06 24.04 -5.19
CA ARG A 65 18.06 23.47 -3.83
C ARG A 65 19.31 23.85 -3.04
N GLU A 66 20.48 23.83 -3.65
CA GLU A 66 21.72 24.29 -3.01
C GLU A 66 21.63 25.75 -2.57
N PHE A 67 21.19 26.64 -3.45
CA PHE A 67 21.07 28.07 -3.16
C PHE A 67 20.03 28.37 -2.07
N LEU A 68 18.91 27.65 -2.07
CA LEU A 68 17.84 27.84 -1.09
C LEU A 68 18.17 27.17 0.25
N GLN A 69 18.60 25.92 0.24
CA GLN A 69 18.64 25.03 1.40
C GLN A 69 20.04 24.93 2.01
N GLN A 70 21.06 24.55 1.22
CA GLN A 70 22.38 24.16 1.75
C GLN A 70 23.37 25.31 1.89
N ARG A 71 23.16 26.44 1.19
CA ARG A 71 23.82 27.76 1.38
C ARG A 71 25.32 27.83 1.13
N VAL A 72 26.06 26.72 1.06
CA VAL A 72 27.52 26.72 0.88
C VAL A 72 27.90 27.45 -0.41
N LEU A 73 27.31 27.05 -1.54
CA LEU A 73 27.57 27.67 -2.84
C LEU A 73 27.17 29.16 -2.87
N ALA A 74 26.05 29.49 -2.24
CA ALA A 74 25.53 30.85 -2.17
C ALA A 74 26.47 31.78 -1.40
N VAL A 75 26.95 31.35 -0.23
CA VAL A 75 27.88 32.12 0.62
C VAL A 75 29.23 32.26 -0.05
N THR A 76 29.75 31.22 -0.69
CA THR A 76 31.00 31.27 -1.44
C THR A 76 30.94 32.28 -2.59
N LEU A 77 29.87 32.27 -3.39
CA LEU A 77 29.68 33.23 -4.48
C LEU A 77 29.56 34.68 -4.00
N GLN A 78 28.93 34.89 -2.84
CA GLN A 78 28.85 36.21 -2.23
C GLN A 78 30.21 36.69 -1.71
N ASN A 79 30.90 35.85 -0.95
CA ASN A 79 32.13 36.25 -0.24
C ASN A 79 33.34 36.34 -1.17
N GLN A 80 33.48 35.41 -2.12
CA GLN A 80 34.65 35.35 -3.00
C GLN A 80 34.43 36.15 -4.30
N HIS A 81 33.20 36.19 -4.81
CA HIS A 81 32.90 36.79 -6.12
C HIS A 81 31.97 38.00 -6.05
N GLY A 82 31.49 38.39 -4.86
CA GLY A 82 30.63 39.57 -4.69
C GLY A 82 29.31 39.49 -5.46
N VAL A 83 28.83 38.28 -5.79
CA VAL A 83 27.60 38.09 -6.56
C VAL A 83 26.39 38.48 -5.72
N GLN A 84 25.51 39.32 -6.27
CA GLN A 84 24.31 39.82 -5.60
C GLN A 84 23.01 39.29 -6.24
N LEU A 85 23.07 38.96 -7.53
CA LEU A 85 21.96 38.39 -8.28
C LEU A 85 22.41 37.13 -9.02
N ILE A 86 21.80 36.00 -8.72
CA ILE A 86 21.95 34.77 -9.51
C ILE A 86 20.76 34.66 -10.44
N TRP A 87 21.02 34.47 -11.73
CA TRP A 87 20.02 34.26 -12.76
C TRP A 87 20.18 32.86 -13.34
N LEU A 88 19.33 31.93 -12.88
CA LEU A 88 19.25 30.58 -13.42
C LEU A 88 18.25 30.56 -14.57
N GLU A 89 18.70 30.15 -15.75
CA GLU A 89 17.87 29.94 -16.92
C GLU A 89 17.84 28.44 -17.21
N LEU A 90 16.65 27.85 -17.09
CA LEU A 90 16.45 26.41 -17.16
C LEU A 90 16.15 25.98 -18.60
N GLU A 91 16.96 25.06 -19.12
CA GLU A 91 16.81 24.49 -20.45
C GLU A 91 16.30 23.04 -20.39
N PRO A 92 15.40 22.63 -21.32
CA PRO A 92 14.86 21.28 -21.29
C PRO A 92 16.02 20.28 -21.34
N PRO A 93 16.03 19.24 -20.49
CA PRO A 93 17.11 18.27 -20.51
C PRO A 93 17.17 17.58 -21.86
N GLU A 94 18.37 17.26 -22.33
CA GLU A 94 18.59 16.56 -23.60
C GLU A 94 17.93 15.17 -23.62
N ARG A 95 17.72 14.58 -22.44
CA ARG A 95 17.07 13.28 -22.26
C ARG A 95 16.03 13.39 -21.16
N GLU A 96 14.84 12.89 -21.43
CA GLU A 96 13.83 12.67 -20.40
C GLU A 96 14.38 11.67 -19.38
N THR A 97 14.45 12.08 -18.11
CA THR A 97 14.90 11.21 -17.01
C THR A 97 13.79 10.32 -16.46
N ILE A 98 12.58 10.44 -16.99
CA ILE A 98 11.45 9.62 -16.56
C ILE A 98 11.62 8.24 -17.18
N ASP A 99 11.79 7.22 -16.33
CA ASP A 99 11.83 5.83 -16.77
C ASP A 99 10.40 5.34 -17.06
N TYR A 100 9.90 5.67 -18.25
CA TYR A 100 8.57 5.25 -18.69
C TYR A 100 8.44 3.73 -18.73
N LYS A 101 9.52 3.00 -19.05
CA LYS A 101 9.49 1.53 -19.08
C LYS A 101 9.27 0.97 -17.68
N PHE A 102 9.99 1.47 -16.68
CA PHE A 102 9.77 1.08 -15.30
C PHE A 102 8.40 1.53 -14.80
N ALA A 103 7.95 2.73 -15.16
CA ALA A 103 6.62 3.22 -14.82
C ALA A 103 5.51 2.31 -15.37
N ASP A 104 5.63 1.83 -16.61
CA ASP A 104 4.69 0.91 -17.23
C ASP A 104 4.68 -0.46 -16.54
N ILE A 105 5.86 -1.02 -16.26
CA ILE A 105 6.01 -2.29 -15.52
C ILE A 105 5.37 -2.16 -14.13
N LEU A 106 5.64 -1.06 -13.43
CA LEU A 106 5.10 -0.77 -12.11
C LEU A 106 3.57 -0.63 -12.18
N ALA A 107 3.06 0.12 -13.15
CA ALA A 107 1.62 0.31 -13.33
C ALA A 107 0.91 -1.03 -13.59
N HIS A 108 1.44 -1.87 -14.47
CA HIS A 108 0.88 -3.20 -14.73
C HIS A 108 0.90 -4.08 -13.48
N THR A 109 2.03 -4.12 -12.76
CA THR A 109 2.17 -4.93 -11.55
C THR A 109 1.20 -4.48 -10.45
N ILE A 110 1.03 -3.17 -10.27
CA ILE A 110 0.08 -2.61 -9.31
C ILE A 110 -1.36 -2.97 -9.68
N TRP A 111 -1.72 -2.83 -10.96
CA TRP A 111 -3.06 -3.19 -11.43
C TRP A 111 -3.38 -4.67 -11.20
N GLU A 112 -2.47 -5.57 -11.58
CA GLU A 112 -2.62 -7.00 -11.32
C GLU A 112 -2.80 -7.28 -9.82
N HIS A 113 -2.02 -6.62 -8.96
CA HIS A 113 -2.16 -6.76 -7.51
C HIS A 113 -3.52 -6.29 -7.00
N ILE A 114 -3.99 -5.12 -7.45
CA ILE A 114 -5.30 -4.56 -7.07
C ILE A 114 -6.44 -5.50 -7.49
N GLU A 115 -6.40 -6.00 -8.73
CA GLU A 115 -7.43 -6.91 -9.24
C GLU A 115 -7.48 -8.22 -8.46
N VAL A 116 -6.31 -8.78 -8.15
CA VAL A 116 -6.19 -10.01 -7.35
C VAL A 116 -6.74 -9.81 -5.93
N GLU A 117 -6.36 -8.72 -5.26
CA GLU A 117 -6.85 -8.39 -3.91
C GLU A 117 -8.37 -8.20 -3.90
N ASN A 118 -8.90 -7.45 -4.87
CA ASN A 118 -10.34 -7.26 -5.02
C ASN A 118 -11.04 -8.62 -5.23
N LEU A 119 -10.57 -9.44 -6.16
CA LEU A 119 -11.14 -10.77 -6.42
C LEU A 119 -11.10 -11.66 -5.16
N MET A 120 -9.99 -11.64 -4.41
CA MET A 120 -9.86 -12.37 -3.15
C MET A 120 -10.85 -11.92 -2.09
N SER A 121 -11.10 -10.62 -1.98
CA SER A 121 -12.09 -10.05 -1.07
C SER A 121 -13.51 -10.54 -1.40
N TRP A 122 -13.90 -10.49 -2.68
CA TRP A 122 -15.20 -10.99 -3.14
C TRP A 122 -15.36 -12.49 -2.91
N LEU A 123 -14.36 -13.28 -3.29
CA LEU A 123 -14.40 -14.73 -3.10
C LEU A 123 -14.44 -15.11 -1.61
N SER A 124 -13.73 -14.39 -0.74
CA SER A 124 -13.75 -14.66 0.70
C SER A 124 -15.11 -14.34 1.31
N THR A 125 -15.72 -13.22 0.90
CA THR A 125 -17.05 -12.80 1.37
C THR A 125 -18.12 -13.80 0.93
N LEU A 126 -18.15 -14.15 -0.36
CA LEU A 126 -19.10 -15.13 -0.89
C LEU A 126 -18.85 -16.53 -0.30
N GLY A 127 -17.59 -16.95 -0.20
CA GLY A 127 -17.20 -18.23 0.38
C GLY A 127 -17.63 -18.36 1.84
N GLY A 128 -17.45 -17.30 2.63
CA GLY A 128 -17.95 -17.22 4.01
C GLY A 128 -19.47 -17.33 4.09
N GLY A 129 -20.20 -16.60 3.23
CA GLY A 129 -21.66 -16.66 3.16
C GLY A 129 -22.20 -18.05 2.80
N PHE A 130 -21.68 -18.66 1.72
CA PHE A 130 -22.05 -20.03 1.35
C PHE A 130 -21.64 -21.05 2.41
N SER A 131 -20.49 -20.87 3.05
CA SER A 131 -20.06 -21.75 4.15
C SER A 131 -20.98 -21.62 5.37
N ALA A 132 -21.52 -20.43 5.67
CA ALA A 132 -22.46 -20.28 6.79
C ALA A 132 -23.78 -21.04 6.51
N LEU A 133 -24.28 -20.96 5.28
CA LEU A 133 -25.48 -21.69 4.84
C LEU A 133 -25.24 -23.20 4.62
N GLY A 134 -23.99 -23.60 4.43
CA GLY A 134 -23.60 -24.98 4.11
C GLY A 134 -23.94 -26.02 5.16
N GLU A 135 -24.23 -25.61 6.40
CA GLU A 135 -24.66 -26.52 7.47
C GLU A 135 -26.08 -27.07 7.23
N GLN A 136 -26.95 -26.25 6.64
CA GLN A 136 -28.34 -26.62 6.37
C GLN A 136 -28.51 -27.09 4.92
N PHE A 137 -27.74 -26.51 4.00
CA PHE A 137 -27.89 -26.73 2.57
C PHE A 137 -26.61 -27.29 1.96
N GLY A 138 -26.58 -28.61 1.69
CA GLY A 138 -25.41 -29.27 1.13
C GLY A 138 -24.91 -28.68 -0.19
N ARG A 139 -25.81 -28.12 -1.02
CA ARG A 139 -25.44 -27.38 -2.24
C ARG A 139 -24.60 -26.13 -1.94
N CYS A 140 -24.90 -25.42 -0.86
CA CYS A 140 -24.13 -24.25 -0.43
C CYS A 140 -22.73 -24.66 0.06
N ALA A 141 -22.62 -25.77 0.79
CA ALA A 141 -21.32 -26.33 1.17
C ALA A 141 -20.49 -26.71 -0.07
N GLU A 142 -21.10 -27.32 -1.09
CA GLU A 142 -20.42 -27.63 -2.35
C GLU A 142 -19.92 -26.36 -3.07
N THR A 143 -20.75 -25.32 -3.14
CA THR A 143 -20.37 -24.02 -3.72
C THR A 143 -19.23 -23.35 -2.95
N ALA A 144 -19.28 -23.36 -1.61
CA ALA A 144 -18.19 -22.85 -0.78
C ALA A 144 -16.87 -23.61 -1.04
N GLY A 145 -16.95 -24.93 -1.25
CA GLY A 145 -15.80 -25.74 -1.65
C GLY A 145 -15.25 -25.33 -3.01
N LYS A 146 -16.11 -25.12 -4.02
CA LYS A 146 -15.71 -24.63 -5.35
C LYS A 146 -15.02 -23.27 -5.27
N ILE A 147 -15.58 -22.33 -4.50
CA ILE A 147 -14.98 -21.01 -4.26
C ILE A 147 -13.58 -21.15 -3.63
N SER A 148 -13.46 -21.99 -2.59
CA SER A 148 -12.17 -22.23 -1.92
C SER A 148 -11.11 -22.79 -2.88
N LEU A 149 -11.49 -23.64 -3.83
CA LEU A 149 -10.58 -24.14 -4.87
C LEU A 149 -10.20 -23.07 -5.89
N GLN A 150 -11.09 -22.15 -6.24
CA GLN A 150 -10.74 -21.00 -7.09
C GLN A 150 -9.77 -20.06 -6.38
N GLN A 151 -9.99 -19.78 -5.09
CA GLN A 151 -9.03 -19.04 -4.28
C GLN A 151 -7.67 -19.74 -4.23
N LEU A 152 -7.65 -21.07 -4.10
CA LEU A 152 -6.40 -21.83 -4.12
C LEU A 152 -5.65 -21.68 -5.45
N LYS A 153 -6.36 -21.70 -6.60
CA LYS A 153 -5.72 -21.48 -7.92
C LYS A 153 -5.04 -20.12 -8.00
N ILE A 154 -5.67 -19.08 -7.48
CA ILE A 154 -5.09 -17.74 -7.41
C ILE A 154 -3.87 -17.76 -6.47
N GLY A 155 -3.98 -18.35 -5.28
CA GLY A 155 -2.85 -18.47 -4.35
C GLY A 155 -1.66 -19.26 -4.90
N LEU A 156 -1.91 -20.25 -5.77
CA LEU A 156 -0.87 -20.96 -6.52
C LEU A 156 -0.20 -20.05 -7.56
N ARG A 157 -0.98 -19.25 -8.30
CA ARG A 157 -0.43 -18.29 -9.28
C ARG A 157 0.42 -17.20 -8.63
N LEU A 158 0.04 -16.73 -7.45
CA LEU A 158 0.80 -15.72 -6.69
C LEU A 158 2.03 -16.29 -6.00
N GLY A 159 2.11 -17.62 -5.85
CA GLY A 159 3.20 -18.25 -5.11
C GLY A 159 3.15 -17.99 -3.59
N ASP A 160 2.02 -17.55 -3.02
CA ASP A 160 1.89 -17.34 -1.58
C ASP A 160 1.47 -18.64 -0.85
N PRO A 161 2.38 -19.31 -0.13
CA PRO A 161 2.07 -20.56 0.56
C PRO A 161 1.08 -20.37 1.74
N PHE A 162 1.02 -19.19 2.36
CA PHE A 162 0.09 -18.91 3.46
C PHE A 162 -1.34 -18.75 2.95
N LEU A 163 -1.52 -18.01 1.86
CA LEU A 163 -2.81 -17.94 1.18
C LEU A 163 -3.28 -19.33 0.75
N GLN A 164 -2.41 -20.11 0.12
CA GLN A 164 -2.74 -21.49 -0.27
C GLN A 164 -3.18 -22.34 0.93
N ALA A 165 -2.49 -22.24 2.07
CA ALA A 165 -2.87 -22.96 3.29
C ALA A 165 -4.25 -22.53 3.81
N ARG A 166 -4.55 -21.22 3.83
CA ARG A 166 -5.89 -20.72 4.21
C ARG A 166 -6.98 -21.23 3.28
N CYS A 167 -6.75 -21.20 1.95
CA CYS A 167 -7.73 -21.72 0.98
C CYS A 167 -7.97 -23.22 1.15
N LYS A 168 -6.92 -24.00 1.41
CA LYS A 168 -7.04 -25.43 1.74
C LYS A 168 -7.88 -25.63 3.01
N LEU A 169 -7.66 -24.82 4.05
CA LEU A 169 -8.46 -24.86 5.27
C LEU A 169 -9.94 -24.51 5.00
N TYR A 170 -10.25 -23.49 4.21
CA TYR A 170 -11.64 -23.19 3.81
C TYR A 170 -12.28 -24.36 3.06
N TYR A 171 -11.53 -25.00 2.16
CA TYR A 171 -11.98 -26.20 1.49
C TYR A 171 -12.26 -27.35 2.48
N SER A 172 -11.43 -27.52 3.53
CA SER A 172 -11.68 -28.53 4.56
C SER A 172 -12.99 -28.32 5.32
N ILE A 173 -13.41 -27.08 5.53
CA ILE A 173 -14.71 -26.76 6.14
C ILE A 173 -15.84 -27.28 5.25
N SER A 174 -15.75 -27.05 3.94
CA SER A 174 -16.75 -27.58 2.99
C SER A 174 -16.80 -29.12 3.00
N LEU A 175 -15.66 -29.79 3.17
CA LEU A 175 -15.59 -31.24 3.29
C LEU A 175 -16.26 -31.73 4.58
N ILE A 176 -16.06 -31.02 5.70
CA ILE A 176 -16.70 -31.32 6.98
C ILE A 176 -18.23 -31.25 6.83
N GLN A 177 -18.73 -30.15 6.27
CA GLN A 177 -20.17 -29.93 6.07
C GLN A 177 -20.83 -30.98 5.18
N ARG A 178 -20.07 -31.55 4.25
CA ARG A 178 -20.52 -32.63 3.35
C ARG A 178 -20.31 -34.03 3.92
N GLY A 179 -19.81 -34.15 5.16
CA GLY A 179 -19.55 -35.44 5.82
C GLY A 179 -18.29 -36.17 5.36
N HIS A 180 -17.43 -35.53 4.55
CA HIS A 180 -16.14 -36.07 4.10
C HIS A 180 -15.05 -35.91 5.18
N LEU A 181 -15.34 -36.38 6.40
CA LEU A 181 -14.56 -36.09 7.60
C LEU A 181 -13.11 -36.63 7.55
N ARG A 182 -12.87 -37.75 6.87
CA ARG A 182 -11.51 -38.33 6.73
C ARG A 182 -10.62 -37.45 5.87
N ALA A 183 -11.10 -37.01 4.71
CA ALA A 183 -10.36 -36.12 3.81
C ALA A 183 -10.07 -34.77 4.50
N ALA A 184 -11.07 -34.21 5.17
CA ALA A 184 -10.89 -32.98 5.95
C ALA A 184 -9.79 -33.14 7.02
N LYS A 185 -9.81 -34.25 7.77
CA LYS A 185 -8.81 -34.55 8.82
C LYS A 185 -7.38 -34.52 8.27
N HIS A 186 -7.12 -35.20 7.16
CA HIS A 186 -5.79 -35.23 6.56
C HIS A 186 -5.33 -33.81 6.19
N LEU A 187 -6.18 -33.10 5.46
CA LEU A 187 -5.83 -31.78 4.96
C LEU A 187 -5.59 -30.76 6.10
N ILE A 188 -6.37 -30.80 7.18
CA ILE A 188 -6.15 -29.95 8.37
C ILE A 188 -4.82 -30.28 9.06
N ARG A 189 -4.45 -31.57 9.17
CA ARG A 189 -3.18 -31.97 9.78
C ARG A 189 -1.99 -31.48 8.97
N ASP A 190 -2.06 -31.62 7.65
CA ASP A 190 -1.00 -31.15 6.76
C ASP A 190 -0.82 -29.63 6.89
N GLN A 191 -1.92 -28.87 6.92
CA GLN A 191 -1.85 -27.42 7.08
C GLN A 191 -1.39 -27.01 8.49
N TYR A 192 -1.75 -27.76 9.53
CA TYR A 192 -1.28 -27.51 10.89
C TYR A 192 0.22 -27.75 11.04
N GLN A 193 0.76 -28.80 10.42
CA GLN A 193 2.21 -29.05 10.38
C GLN A 193 2.93 -27.89 9.69
N PHE A 194 2.47 -27.49 8.52
CA PHE A 194 3.00 -26.32 7.81
C PHE A 194 2.96 -25.06 8.68
N ALA A 195 1.82 -24.76 9.31
CA ALA A 195 1.62 -23.57 10.13
C ALA A 195 2.47 -23.58 11.41
N SER A 196 2.72 -24.76 11.98
CA SER A 196 3.52 -24.92 13.20
C SER A 196 4.99 -24.65 12.95
N VAL A 197 5.53 -25.08 11.80
CA VAL A 197 6.89 -24.73 11.36
C VAL A 197 7.05 -23.24 11.10
N HIS A 198 5.99 -22.58 10.59
CA HIS A 198 6.01 -21.17 10.22
C HIS A 198 5.25 -20.25 11.19
N ARG A 199 5.21 -20.65 12.48
CA ARG A 199 4.35 -20.01 13.48
C ARG A 199 4.62 -18.51 13.67
N GLU A 200 5.89 -18.11 13.59
CA GLU A 200 6.31 -16.70 13.71
C GLU A 200 5.78 -15.82 12.58
N LYS A 201 5.55 -16.41 11.40
CA LYS A 201 5.08 -15.69 10.21
C LYS A 201 3.56 -15.51 10.19
N ASP A 202 2.81 -16.52 10.63
CA ASP A 202 1.34 -16.45 10.68
C ASP A 202 0.75 -17.28 11.83
N GLN A 203 0.72 -16.67 13.01
CA GLN A 203 0.08 -17.25 14.19
C GLN A 203 -1.45 -17.43 14.02
N ARG A 204 -2.08 -16.68 13.10
CA ARG A 204 -3.52 -16.80 12.83
C ARG A 204 -3.82 -18.12 12.12
N LEU A 205 -2.94 -18.57 11.22
CA LEU A 205 -3.11 -19.85 10.51
C LEU A 205 -3.17 -21.04 11.48
N VAL A 206 -2.32 -21.07 12.51
CA VAL A 206 -2.37 -22.09 13.57
C VAL A 206 -3.72 -22.09 14.28
N ARG A 207 -4.23 -20.90 14.62
CA ARG A 207 -5.56 -20.74 15.27
C ARG A 207 -6.70 -21.20 14.36
N MET A 208 -6.61 -20.94 13.05
CA MET A 208 -7.58 -21.44 12.07
C MET A 208 -7.62 -22.97 12.06
N CYS A 209 -6.45 -23.63 11.98
CA CYS A 209 -6.38 -25.09 12.04
C CYS A 209 -7.02 -25.64 13.31
N GLN A 210 -6.73 -25.05 14.47
CA GLN A 210 -7.30 -25.47 15.76
C GLN A 210 -8.83 -25.30 15.80
N GLY A 211 -9.35 -24.16 15.34
CA GLY A 211 -10.79 -23.91 15.28
C GLY A 211 -11.52 -24.89 14.38
N ILE A 212 -10.97 -25.18 13.19
CA ILE A 212 -11.56 -26.14 12.25
C ILE A 212 -11.45 -27.56 12.79
N TRP A 213 -10.37 -27.90 13.50
CA TRP A 213 -10.22 -29.20 14.15
C TRP A 213 -11.30 -29.45 15.22
N LEU A 214 -11.65 -28.43 16.02
CA LEU A 214 -12.75 -28.53 16.97
C LEU A 214 -14.08 -28.82 16.27
N ARG A 215 -14.36 -28.15 15.14
CA ARG A 215 -15.54 -28.43 14.33
C ARG A 215 -15.55 -29.85 13.77
N LEU A 216 -14.40 -30.32 13.26
CA LEU A 216 -14.26 -31.70 12.77
C LEU A 216 -14.56 -32.72 13.87
N ARG A 217 -14.06 -32.49 15.09
CA ARG A 217 -14.32 -33.37 16.24
C ARG A 217 -15.80 -33.43 16.58
N TYR A 218 -16.46 -32.27 16.64
CA TYR A 218 -17.89 -32.18 16.87
C TYR A 218 -18.68 -33.01 15.85
N GLU A 219 -18.36 -32.92 14.55
CA GLU A 219 -19.03 -33.73 13.53
C GLU A 219 -18.80 -35.24 13.67
N TYR A 220 -17.60 -35.67 14.09
CA TYR A 220 -17.36 -37.08 14.42
C TYR A 220 -18.23 -37.56 15.58
N GLU A 221 -18.35 -36.75 16.64
CA GLU A 221 -19.18 -37.05 17.81
C GLU A 221 -20.66 -37.15 17.41
N GLN A 222 -21.18 -36.19 16.65
CA GLN A 222 -22.55 -36.22 16.12
C GLN A 222 -22.82 -37.46 15.26
N ARG A 223 -21.88 -37.82 14.38
CA ARG A 223 -22.01 -39.02 13.55
C ARG A 223 -22.05 -40.29 14.40
N ASN A 224 -21.20 -40.39 15.42
CA ASN A 224 -21.17 -41.54 16.33
C ASN A 224 -22.46 -41.65 17.15
N LEU A 225 -23.04 -40.54 17.58
CA LEU A 225 -24.34 -40.52 18.26
C LEU A 225 -25.46 -41.03 17.34
N ARG A 226 -25.50 -40.60 16.08
CA ARG A 226 -26.48 -41.09 15.09
C ARG A 226 -26.35 -42.59 14.83
N LEU A 227 -25.13 -43.13 14.82
CA LEU A 227 -24.89 -44.56 14.64
C LEU A 227 -25.32 -45.42 15.84
N LYS A 228 -25.39 -44.82 17.04
CA LYS A 228 -25.84 -45.50 18.27
C LYS A 228 -27.37 -45.47 18.46
N GLN A 229 -28.09 -44.65 17.70
CA GLN A 229 -29.55 -44.58 17.78
C GLN A 229 -30.17 -45.81 17.07
N PRO A 230 -31.12 -46.52 17.70
CA PRO A 230 -31.85 -47.59 17.03
C PRO A 230 -32.63 -47.04 15.83
N PRO A 231 -32.84 -47.84 14.76
CA PRO A 231 -33.58 -47.40 13.60
C PRO A 231 -34.99 -46.94 14.02
N PRO A 232 -35.53 -45.87 13.39
CA PRO A 232 -36.88 -45.41 13.70
C PRO A 232 -37.86 -46.57 13.51
N SER A 233 -38.67 -46.85 14.55
CA SER A 233 -39.73 -47.83 14.47
C SER A 233 -40.65 -47.44 13.31
N LYS A 234 -40.95 -48.40 12.42
CA LYS A 234 -41.92 -48.24 11.35
C LYS A 234 -43.31 -48.05 11.99
N THR A 235 -43.67 -46.85 12.40
CA THR A 235 -45.02 -46.54 12.86
C THR A 235 -45.95 -46.51 11.67
N ALA A 236 -47.01 -47.30 11.81
CA ALA A 236 -48.04 -47.62 10.85
C ALA A 236 -48.55 -46.45 10.00
N THR A 237 -48.70 -46.72 8.71
CA THR A 237 -49.57 -45.99 7.78
C THR A 237 -50.96 -45.83 8.39
N PRO A 238 -51.48 -44.59 8.57
CA PRO A 238 -52.89 -44.43 8.87
C PRO A 238 -53.68 -44.70 7.60
N THR A 239 -54.45 -45.78 7.61
CA THR A 239 -55.49 -46.09 6.63
C THR A 239 -56.43 -44.90 6.50
N ALA A 240 -56.44 -44.26 5.34
CA ALA A 240 -57.43 -43.26 4.97
C ALA A 240 -58.82 -43.90 4.99
N ARG A 241 -59.72 -43.38 5.81
CA ARG A 241 -61.16 -43.67 5.72
C ARG A 241 -61.77 -42.88 4.57
N GLN A 242 -62.62 -43.59 3.83
CA GLN A 242 -63.47 -43.14 2.73
C GLN A 242 -64.46 -42.07 3.17
#